data_AF-A0A959I928-F1
#
_entry.id   AF-A0A959I928-F1
#
_cell.length_a   1.000
_cell.length_b   1.000
_cell.length_c   1.000
_cell.angle_alpha   90.00
_cell.angle_beta   90.00
_cell.angle_gamma   90.00
#
_symmetry.space_group_name_H-M   'P 1'
#
loop_
_entity.id
_entity.type
_entity.pdbx_description
1 polymer ?
#
loop_
_entity_poly.entity_id
_entity_poly.type
_entity_poly.pdbx_seq_one_letter_code
_entity_poly.pdbx_strand_id
1 'polypeptide(L)' 'YLAREVLSLPGYKKEKDGLPTLLRQLAPLLPVRIDEVDLPDWHHFDALLSVLSALRYHNGEHLLFGNSEEGSIVV' A
#
# COMPACT_ATOMS: atom_id res chain seq x y z
N TYR A 1 -8.04 0.96 -5.39
CA TYR A 1 -8.23 0.51 -3.98
C TYR A 1 -6.92 -0.07 -3.50
N LEU A 2 -5.92 0.77 -3.25
CA LEU A 2 -4.52 0.36 -3.17
C LEU A 2 -4.25 -0.76 -2.14
N ALA A 3 -4.74 -0.63 -0.91
CA ALA A 3 -4.53 -1.65 0.13
C ALA A 3 -5.23 -2.98 -0.21
N ARG A 4 -6.48 -2.95 -0.67
CA ARG A 4 -7.21 -4.17 -1.08
C ARG A 4 -6.60 -4.80 -2.33
N GLU A 5 -6.18 -3.98 -3.29
CA GLU A 5 -5.50 -4.43 -4.51
C GLU A 5 -4.19 -5.12 -4.13
N VAL A 6 -3.36 -4.49 -3.28
CA VAL A 6 -2.11 -5.06 -2.77
C VAL A 6 -2.32 -6.35 -1.98
N LEU A 7 -3.30 -6.38 -1.07
CA LEU A 7 -3.63 -7.58 -0.28
C LEU A 7 -4.19 -8.72 -1.15
N SER A 8 -4.77 -8.39 -2.32
CA SER A 8 -5.23 -9.36 -3.30
C SER A 8 -4.13 -9.84 -4.26
N LEU A 9 -2.93 -9.24 -4.22
CA LEU A 9 -1.84 -9.63 -5.11
C LEU A 9 -1.36 -11.05 -4.78
N PRO A 10 -1.25 -11.94 -5.79
CA PRO A 10 -0.71 -13.27 -5.59
C PRO A 10 0.71 -13.20 -5.03
N GLY A 11 0.94 -13.83 -3.88
CA GLY A 11 2.28 -13.93 -3.28
C GLY A 11 2.59 -12.91 -2.18
N TYR A 12 1.69 -11.98 -1.87
CA TYR A 12 1.85 -11.08 -0.71
C TYR A 12 2.07 -11.90 0.58
N LYS A 13 3.21 -11.63 1.25
CA LYS A 13 3.68 -12.32 2.48
C LYS A 13 3.79 -13.85 2.39
N LYS A 14 3.83 -14.44 1.18
CA LYS A 14 4.04 -15.89 1.02
C LYS A 14 5.51 -16.24 0.88
N GLU A 15 6.21 -15.62 -0.06
CA GLU A 15 7.61 -15.91 -0.37
C GLU A 15 8.38 -14.62 -0.61
N LYS A 16 9.57 -14.47 -0.03
CA LYS A 16 10.41 -13.26 -0.18
C LYS A 16 10.68 -12.91 -1.65
N ASP A 17 10.75 -13.92 -2.53
CA ASP A 17 11.01 -13.76 -3.96
C ASP A 17 9.86 -13.03 -4.70
N GLY A 18 8.69 -12.88 -4.07
CA GLY A 18 7.57 -12.11 -4.62
C GLY A 18 7.71 -10.59 -4.52
N LEU A 19 8.61 -10.07 -3.66
CA LEU A 19 8.73 -8.63 -3.39
C LEU A 19 9.01 -7.79 -4.65
N PRO A 20 9.99 -8.14 -5.51
CA PRO A 20 10.30 -7.35 -6.71
C PRO A 20 9.14 -7.27 -7.71
N THR A 21 8.30 -8.30 -7.75
CA THR A 21 7.10 -8.33 -8.61
C THR A 21 6.03 -7.41 -8.06
N LEU A 22 5.77 -7.46 -6.75
CA LEU A 22 4.82 -6.57 -6.08
C LEU A 22 5.24 -5.10 -6.18
N LEU A 23 6.54 -4.82 -6.07
CA LEU A 23 7.06 -3.46 -6.20
C LEU A 23 6.85 -2.87 -7.58
N ARG A 24 7.06 -3.67 -8.64
CA ARG A 24 6.77 -3.23 -10.01
C ARG A 24 5.31 -2.90 -10.23
N GLN A 25 4.40 -3.60 -9.55
CA GLN A 25 2.96 -3.33 -9.61
C GLN A 25 2.57 -2.06 -8.83
N LEU A 26 3.28 -1.76 -7.75
CA LEU A 26 3.07 -0.56 -6.94
C LEU A 26 3.70 0.71 -7.51
N ALA A 27 4.82 0.61 -8.21
CA ALA A 27 5.59 1.75 -8.71
C ALA A 27 4.76 2.84 -9.42
N PRO A 28 3.75 2.51 -10.27
CA PRO A 28 2.91 3.53 -10.93
C PRO A 28 2.01 4.32 -9.97
N LEU A 29 1.77 3.80 -8.77
CA LEU A 29 0.88 4.36 -7.76
C LEU A 29 1.64 5.24 -6.76
N LEU A 30 2.96 5.28 -6.88
CA LEU A 30 3.84 6.06 -6.03
C LEU A 30 4.08 7.43 -6.64
N PRO A 31 3.99 8.51 -5.87
CA PRO A 31 4.39 9.84 -6.33
C PRO A 31 5.92 10.00 -6.42
N VAL A 32 6.68 8.94 -6.13
CA VAL A 32 8.14 8.89 -6.17
C VAL A 32 8.61 7.71 -7.00
N ARG A 33 9.68 7.89 -7.78
CA ARG A 33 10.33 6.79 -8.50
C ARG A 33 10.98 5.83 -7.52
N ILE A 34 10.60 4.55 -7.60
CA ILE A 34 11.12 3.47 -6.76
C ILE A 34 12.18 2.62 -7.46
N ASP A 35 12.59 3.08 -8.64
CA ASP A 35 13.54 2.43 -9.55
C ASP A 35 14.88 2.03 -8.88
N GLU A 36 15.19 2.58 -7.70
CA GLU A 36 16.42 2.32 -6.93
C GLU A 36 16.20 1.97 -5.44
N VAL A 37 14.94 1.76 -5.00
CA VAL A 37 14.70 1.49 -3.56
C VAL A 37 14.96 0.02 -3.28
N ASP A 38 16.04 -0.24 -2.56
CA ASP A 38 16.28 -1.57 -1.97
C ASP A 38 15.28 -1.81 -0.84
N LEU A 39 14.42 -2.81 -1.05
CA LEU A 39 13.43 -3.25 -0.08
C LEU A 39 13.74 -4.71 0.23
N PRO A 40 14.63 -4.97 1.20
CA PRO A 40 15.20 -6.30 1.41
C PRO A 40 14.22 -7.28 2.06
N ASP A 41 13.11 -6.79 2.63
CA ASP A 41 12.12 -7.61 3.29
C ASP A 41 10.71 -6.99 3.29
N TRP A 42 9.77 -7.78 3.81
CA TRP A 42 8.37 -7.42 3.96
C TRP A 42 8.12 -6.25 4.90
N HIS A 43 9.01 -5.96 5.86
CA HIS A 43 8.82 -4.83 6.77
C HIS A 43 9.04 -3.50 6.05
N HIS A 44 10.05 -3.43 5.19
CA HIS A 44 10.27 -2.26 4.35
C HIS A 44 9.11 -2.07 3.36
N PHE A 45 8.59 -3.17 2.82
CA PHE A 45 7.40 -3.14 1.97
C PHE A 45 6.15 -2.66 2.74
N ASP A 46 5.90 -3.16 3.95
CA ASP A 46 4.80 -2.72 4.81
C ASP A 46 4.92 -1.22 5.17
N ALA A 47 6.14 -0.73 5.42
CA ALA A 47 6.40 0.68 5.66
C ALA A 47 6.07 1.55 4.43
N LEU A 48 6.43 1.10 3.23
CA LEU A 48 6.06 1.76 1.99
C LEU A 48 4.53 1.83 1.81
N LEU A 49 3.82 0.73 2.10
CA LEU A 49 2.34 0.72 2.08
C LEU A 49 1.74 1.70 3.09
N SER A 50 2.35 1.85 4.26
CA SER A 50 1.91 2.81 5.27
C SER A 50 2.06 4.26 4.78
N VAL A 51 3.21 4.60 4.18
CA VAL A 51 3.44 5.92 3.57
C VAL A 51 2.40 6.21 2.48
N LEU A 52 2.15 5.21 1.63
CA LEU A 52 1.13 5.29 0.59
C LEU A 52 -0.26 5.56 1.15
N SER A 53 -0.66 4.84 2.20
CA SER A 53 -1.94 5.06 2.88
C SER A 53 -2.05 6.49 3.42
N ALA A 54 -1.01 6.97 4.09
CA ALA A 54 -0.96 8.33 4.63
C ALA A 54 -1.08 9.40 3.52
N LEU A 55 -0.40 9.21 2.38
CA LEU A 55 -0.48 10.11 1.24
C LEU A 55 -1.89 10.17 0.65
N ARG A 56 -2.55 9.01 0.49
CA ARG A 56 -3.93 8.95 0.02
C ARG A 56 -4.88 9.66 0.98
N TYR A 57 -4.69 9.47 2.29
CA TYR A 57 -5.45 10.20 3.29
C TYR A 57 -5.27 11.71 3.16
N HIS A 58 -4.02 12.17 3.07
CA HIS A 58 -3.67 13.58 2.93
C HIS A 58 -4.28 14.21 1.67
N ASN A 59 -4.30 13.48 0.56
CA ASN A 59 -4.88 13.94 -0.72
C ASN A 59 -6.42 13.87 -0.76
N GLY A 60 -7.09 13.39 0.30
CA GLY A 60 -8.54 13.19 0.30
C GLY A 60 -9.01 11.99 -0.55
N GLU A 61 -8.10 11.09 -0.93
CA GLU A 61 -8.39 9.86 -1.69
C GLU A 61 -8.69 8.66 -0.78
N HIS A 62 -8.80 8.91 0.53
CA HIS A 62 -9.23 7.93 1.51
C HIS A 62 -10.73 7.67 1.39
N LEU A 63 -11.13 6.52 1.89
CA LEU A 63 -12.51 6.10 1.95
C LEU A 63 -12.99 6.14 3.39
N LEU A 64 -14.22 6.59 3.57
CA LEU A 64 -14.91 6.58 4.85
C LEU A 64 -16.00 5.51 4.79
N PHE A 65 -15.91 4.54 5.70
CA PHE A 65 -16.93 3.50 5.88
C PHE A 65 -17.55 3.63 7.26
N GLY A 66 -18.87 3.48 7.33
CA GLY A 66 -19.62 3.54 8.59
C GLY A 66 -20.47 4.79 8.71
N ASN A 67 -21.06 4.97 9.90
CA ASN A 67 -21.90 6.11 10.24
C ASN A 67 -21.08 7.09 11.08
N SER A 68 -21.10 8.38 10.76
CA SER A 68 -20.40 9.40 11.54
C SER A 68 -20.85 9.48 13.01
N GLU A 69 -22.08 9.06 13.32
CA GLU A 69 -22.62 9.06 14.69
C GLU A 69 -22.21 7.83 15.51
N GLU A 70 -21.98 6.69 14.85
CA GLU A 70 -21.62 5.42 15.52
C GLU A 70 -20.11 5.14 15.45
N GLY A 71 -19.39 5.87 14.60
CA GLY A 71 -17.98 5.69 14.32
C GLY A 71 -17.74 5.35 12.86
N SER A 72 -16.68 5.94 12.30
CA SER A 72 -16.29 5.71 10.91
C SER A 72 -14.86 5.19 10.84
N ILE A 73 -14.63 4.29 9.89
CA ILE A 73 -13.32 3.75 9.57
C ILE A 73 -12.81 4.46 8.34
N VAL A 74 -11.57 4.96 8.44
CA VAL A 74 -10.86 5.57 7.32
C VAL A 74 -9.89 4.57 6.73
N VAL A 75 -9.94 4.38 5.40
CA VAL A 75 -9.12 3.41 4.64
C VAL A 75 -8.43 4.06 3.47
#